data_AF-A0A399PPV0-F1
#
_entry.id   AF-A0A399PPV0-F1
#
_cell.length_a   1.000
_cell.length_b   1.000
_cell.length_c   1.000
_cell.angle_alpha   90.00
_cell.angle_beta   90.00
_cell.angle_gamma   90.00
#
_symmetry.space_group_name_H-M   'P 1'
#
loop_
_entity.id
_entity.type
_entity.pdbx_description
1 polymer ?
#
loop_
_entity_poly.entity_id
_entity_poly.type
_entity_poly.pdbx_seq_one_letter_code
_entity_poly.pdbx_strand_id
1 'polypeptide(L)'
;MLFLWQAHLSFILLGFVLLGSFQFTQRWRPWLLPTLALVSFIPLGGLPLAAYVRSFTDDLAITTLVLLGWAALLRLGVVPQLKPLTRGQILGLFVVLTALLYPATMGLTYVDPYRWGFNPRPMIVVVGLATLVLLWLRNSLGVAMLALATLAFALRLKPSENYWDYLIDPLLAGYCLIAGFALLAKAAWQHLQSERTTQR
;
A
#
# COMPACT_ATOMS: atom_id res chain seq x y z
N MET A 1 -15.36 17.46 -2.79
CA MET A 1 -15.08 17.61 -1.34
C MET A 1 -14.25 16.45 -0.79
N LEU A 2 -14.62 15.19 -1.02
CA LEU A 2 -13.89 14.00 -0.51
C LEU A 2 -12.39 13.95 -0.90
N PHE A 3 -12.02 14.43 -2.09
CA PHE A 3 -10.64 14.38 -2.58
C PHE A 3 -9.66 15.27 -1.80
N LEU A 4 -10.14 16.41 -1.29
CA LEU A 4 -9.34 17.27 -0.40
C LEU A 4 -9.07 16.55 0.92
N TRP A 5 -10.10 15.91 1.49
CA TRP A 5 -9.97 15.12 2.72
C TRP A 5 -9.04 13.92 2.55
N GLN A 6 -9.07 13.25 1.40
CA GLN A 6 -8.12 12.19 1.08
C GLN A 6 -6.67 12.71 1.06
N ALA A 7 -6.42 13.91 0.51
CA ALA A 7 -5.08 14.50 0.52
C ALA A 7 -4.55 14.70 1.95
N HIS A 8 -5.39 15.23 2.85
CA HIS A 8 -5.04 15.39 4.27
C HIS A 8 -4.79 14.03 4.94
N LEU A 9 -5.65 13.03 4.71
CA LEU A 9 -5.47 11.69 5.26
C LEU A 9 -4.16 11.05 4.79
N SER A 10 -3.88 11.10 3.49
CA SER A 10 -2.62 10.61 2.89
C SER A 10 -1.42 11.31 3.52
N PHE A 11 -1.45 12.63 3.65
CA PHE A 11 -0.39 13.42 4.27
C PHE A 11 -0.12 13.00 5.71
N ILE A 12 -1.18 12.88 6.53
CA ILE A 12 -1.07 12.51 7.93
C ILE A 12 -0.51 11.09 8.07
N LEU A 13 -1.05 10.14 7.31
CA LEU A 13 -0.64 8.74 7.40
C LEU A 13 0.79 8.52 6.88
N LEU A 14 1.17 9.11 5.74
CA LEU A 14 2.53 9.06 5.24
C LEU A 14 3.50 9.73 6.22
N GLY A 15 3.20 10.93 6.68
CA GLY A 15 4.03 11.64 7.66
C GLY A 15 4.21 10.84 8.94
N PHE A 16 3.14 10.22 9.45
CA PHE A 16 3.20 9.40 10.65
C PHE A 16 4.02 8.12 10.45
N VAL A 17 3.83 7.45 9.30
CA VAL A 17 4.58 6.26 8.92
C VAL A 17 6.04 6.59 8.55
N LEU A 18 6.39 7.81 8.20
CA LEU A 18 7.78 8.21 8.03
C LEU A 18 8.40 8.59 9.38
N LEU A 19 7.82 9.55 10.10
CA LEU A 19 8.36 10.06 11.36
C LEU A 19 8.36 9.02 12.48
N GLY A 20 7.34 8.16 12.55
CA GLY A 20 7.28 7.09 13.55
C GLY A 20 8.30 5.96 13.34
N SER A 21 9.06 5.98 12.23
CA SER A 21 10.08 4.96 11.93
C SER A 21 11.37 5.22 12.71
N PHE A 22 11.57 6.47 13.14
CA PHE A 22 12.68 6.86 13.98
C PHE A 22 12.44 6.48 15.45
N GLN A 23 13.48 6.03 16.14
CA GLN A 23 13.36 5.59 17.53
C GLN A 23 13.08 6.75 18.50
N PHE A 24 13.61 7.96 18.23
CA PHE A 24 13.42 9.12 19.10
C PHE A 24 11.97 9.63 19.14
N THR A 25 11.16 9.32 18.12
CA THR A 25 9.76 9.73 18.09
C THR A 25 8.86 8.80 18.89
N GLN A 26 9.37 7.68 19.42
CA GLN A 26 8.56 6.64 20.06
C GLN A 26 7.70 7.15 21.22
N ARG A 27 8.24 8.07 22.04
CA ARG A 27 7.50 8.74 23.12
C ARG A 27 6.43 9.73 22.62
N TRP A 28 6.63 10.28 21.42
CA TRP A 28 5.81 11.33 20.83
C TRP A 28 4.81 10.82 19.78
N ARG A 29 4.84 9.52 19.45
CA ARG A 29 3.95 8.89 18.45
C ARG A 29 2.47 9.30 18.59
N PRO A 30 1.81 9.23 19.76
CA PRO A 30 0.40 9.64 19.84
C PRO A 30 0.18 11.11 19.48
N TRP A 31 1.16 11.98 19.74
CA TRP A 31 1.10 13.42 19.43
C TRP A 31 1.43 13.74 17.98
N LEU A 32 2.12 12.85 17.25
CA LEU A 32 2.43 13.07 15.84
C LEU A 32 1.18 13.13 14.95
N LEU A 33 0.17 12.30 15.20
CA LEU A 33 -1.08 12.31 14.41
C LEU A 33 -1.83 13.66 14.47
N PRO A 34 -2.18 14.20 15.65
CA PRO A 34 -2.84 15.50 15.72
C PRO A 34 -1.93 16.63 15.22
N THR A 35 -0.62 16.55 15.46
CA THR A 35 0.34 17.55 14.96
C THR A 35 0.36 17.57 13.43
N LEU A 36 0.47 16.42 12.78
CA LEU A 36 0.44 16.30 11.32
C LEU A 36 -0.91 16.71 10.74
N ALA A 37 -2.01 16.45 11.46
CA ALA A 37 -3.34 16.92 11.06
C ALA A 37 -3.38 18.45 11.01
N LEU A 38 -2.89 19.14 12.06
CA LEU A 38 -2.80 20.60 12.08
C LEU A 38 -1.88 21.13 10.98
N VAL A 39 -0.69 20.53 10.82
CA VAL A 39 0.28 20.91 9.80
C VAL A 39 -0.27 20.75 8.38
N SER A 40 -1.12 19.75 8.14
CA SER A 40 -1.71 19.50 6.82
C SER A 40 -2.55 20.66 6.28
N PHE A 41 -3.09 21.51 7.17
CA PHE A 41 -3.89 22.69 6.82
C PHE A 41 -3.08 23.97 6.68
N ILE A 42 -1.78 23.97 7.00
CA ILE A 42 -0.93 25.15 6.86
C ILE A 42 -0.86 25.52 5.37
N PRO A 43 -1.32 26.74 4.98
CA PRO A 43 -1.26 27.17 3.60
C PRO A 43 0.17 27.59 3.26
N LEU A 44 0.68 27.09 2.15
CA LEU A 44 1.90 27.58 1.51
C LEU A 44 1.50 28.07 0.12
N GLY A 45 1.88 29.30 -0.28
CA GLY A 45 1.57 29.78 -1.64
C GLY A 45 0.08 29.72 -2.04
N GLY A 46 -0.85 29.74 -1.08
CA GLY A 46 -2.31 29.67 -1.33
C GLY A 46 -2.92 28.26 -1.37
N LEU A 47 -2.12 27.19 -1.27
CA LEU A 47 -2.62 25.81 -1.16
C LEU A 47 -2.22 25.18 0.18
N PRO A 48 -3.07 24.33 0.78
CA PRO A 48 -2.71 23.60 1.98
C PRO A 48 -1.54 22.65 1.69
N LEU A 49 -0.66 22.43 2.67
CA LEU A 49 0.51 21.56 2.52
C LEU A 49 0.14 20.14 2.04
N ALA A 50 -1.01 19.62 2.46
CA ALA A 50 -1.53 18.34 1.98
C ALA A 50 -1.75 18.30 0.46
N ALA A 51 -2.22 19.41 -0.13
CA ALA A 51 -2.42 19.52 -1.57
C ALA A 51 -1.09 19.52 -2.33
N TYR A 52 -0.03 20.14 -1.78
CA TYR A 52 1.30 20.06 -2.38
C TYR A 52 1.84 18.64 -2.44
N VAL A 53 1.73 17.89 -1.34
CA VAL A 53 2.19 16.49 -1.33
C VAL A 53 1.39 15.65 -2.31
N ARG A 54 0.08 15.89 -2.40
CA ARG A 54 -0.78 15.25 -3.41
C ARG A 54 -0.32 15.56 -4.84
N SER A 55 0.19 16.76 -5.14
CA SER A 55 0.70 17.06 -6.49
C SER A 55 1.88 16.17 -6.92
N PHE A 56 2.65 15.61 -5.96
CA PHE A 56 3.76 14.69 -6.26
C PHE A 56 3.36 13.21 -6.18
N THR A 57 2.40 12.87 -5.33
CA THR A 57 2.02 11.48 -5.02
C THR A 57 0.72 11.03 -5.69
N ASP A 58 -0.04 11.98 -6.22
CA ASP A 58 -1.43 11.85 -6.63
C ASP A 58 -2.33 11.27 -5.51
N ASP A 59 -3.58 10.93 -5.84
CA ASP A 59 -4.45 10.23 -4.91
C ASP A 59 -3.99 8.77 -4.72
N LEU A 60 -3.45 8.48 -3.54
CA LEU A 60 -3.05 7.11 -3.13
C LEU A 60 -4.16 6.08 -3.40
N ALA A 61 -3.74 4.85 -3.69
CA ALA A 61 -4.65 3.71 -3.75
C ALA A 61 -5.25 3.42 -2.37
N ILE A 62 -6.46 2.88 -2.36
CA ILE A 62 -7.17 2.58 -1.11
C ILE A 62 -6.43 1.48 -0.34
N THR A 63 -5.85 0.52 -1.04
CA THR A 63 -4.96 -0.51 -0.47
C THR A 63 -3.77 0.11 0.28
N THR A 64 -3.14 1.14 -0.28
CA THR A 64 -2.04 1.88 0.35
C THR A 64 -2.50 2.63 1.59
N LEU A 65 -3.65 3.29 1.53
CA LEU A 65 -4.25 3.94 2.71
C LEU A 65 -4.53 2.94 3.84
N VAL A 66 -5.07 1.76 3.50
CA VAL A 66 -5.29 0.67 4.48
C VAL A 66 -3.96 0.19 5.07
N LEU A 67 -2.94 -0.02 4.23
CA LEU A 67 -1.61 -0.43 4.69
C LEU A 67 -0.97 0.61 5.62
N LEU A 68 -1.05 1.90 5.26
CA LEU A 68 -0.52 2.99 6.08
C LEU A 68 -1.31 3.13 7.39
N GLY A 69 -2.63 3.00 7.35
CA GLY A 69 -3.49 2.99 8.54
C GLY A 69 -3.12 1.82 9.47
N TRP A 70 -2.92 0.63 8.93
CA TRP A 70 -2.45 -0.51 9.71
C TRP A 70 -1.04 -0.29 10.29
N ALA A 71 -0.11 0.23 9.48
CA ALA A 71 1.23 0.57 9.96
C ALA A 71 1.19 1.64 11.06
N ALA A 72 0.22 2.56 11.02
CA ALA A 72 0.01 3.53 12.06
C ALA A 72 -0.47 2.85 13.37
N LEU A 73 -1.48 1.99 13.29
CA LEU A 73 -1.97 1.21 14.43
C LEU A 73 -0.88 0.32 15.04
N LEU A 74 -0.04 -0.29 14.20
CA LEU A 74 1.08 -1.12 14.64
C LEU A 74 2.07 -0.31 15.48
N ARG A 75 2.37 0.93 15.05
CA ARG A 75 3.32 1.81 15.75
C ARG A 75 2.79 2.38 17.05
N LEU A 76 1.48 2.51 17.14
CA LEU A 76 0.76 2.88 18.36
C LEU A 76 0.58 1.69 19.31
N GLY A 77 0.95 0.47 18.90
CA GLY A 77 0.81 -0.73 19.72
C GLY A 77 -0.63 -1.26 19.82
N VAL A 78 -1.54 -0.80 18.95
CA VAL A 78 -2.96 -1.19 18.94
C VAL A 78 -3.16 -2.56 18.29
N VAL A 79 -2.34 -2.89 17.28
CA VAL A 79 -2.39 -4.18 16.56
C VAL A 79 -1.05 -4.92 16.68
N PRO A 80 -1.07 -6.26 16.70
CA PRO A 80 0.16 -7.05 16.76
C PRO A 80 0.94 -7.02 15.44
N GLN A 81 2.22 -7.39 15.52
CA GLN A 81 3.06 -7.55 14.33
C GLN A 81 2.52 -8.64 13.41
N LEU A 82 2.60 -8.41 12.09
CA LEU A 82 2.23 -9.43 11.11
C LEU A 82 3.18 -10.60 11.18
N LYS A 83 2.62 -11.81 11.13
CA LYS A 83 3.40 -13.03 10.93
C LYS A 83 4.14 -12.95 9.59
N PRO A 84 5.38 -13.45 9.49
CA PRO A 84 6.16 -13.41 8.24
C PRO A 84 5.42 -14.00 7.04
N LEU A 85 4.70 -15.10 7.25
CA LEU A 85 3.89 -15.75 6.21
C LEU A 85 2.77 -14.82 5.67
N THR A 86 2.01 -14.19 6.57
CA THR A 86 0.95 -13.25 6.22
C THR A 86 1.50 -12.06 5.44
N ARG A 87 2.64 -11.52 5.86
CA ARG A 87 3.35 -10.46 5.14
C ARG A 87 3.80 -10.94 3.75
N GLY A 88 4.35 -12.14 3.64
CA GLY A 88 4.77 -12.75 2.38
C GLY A 88 3.61 -12.90 1.39
N GLN A 89 2.43 -13.31 1.85
CA GLN A 89 1.23 -13.41 1.00
C GLN A 89 0.82 -12.06 0.40
N ILE A 90 0.81 -11.00 1.22
CA ILE A 90 0.49 -9.64 0.75
C ILE A 90 1.55 -9.15 -0.25
N LEU A 91 2.83 -9.33 0.08
CA LEU A 91 3.93 -8.94 -0.80
C LEU A 91 3.85 -9.69 -2.14
N GLY A 92 3.65 -11.00 -2.12
CA GLY A 92 3.51 -11.81 -3.33
C GLY A 92 2.34 -11.34 -4.19
N LEU A 93 1.17 -11.11 -3.59
CA LEU A 93 0.00 -10.57 -4.31
C LEU A 93 0.32 -9.25 -5.01
N PHE A 94 0.84 -8.26 -4.28
CA PHE A 94 1.09 -6.93 -4.85
C PHE A 94 2.27 -6.90 -5.80
N VAL A 95 3.27 -7.79 -5.64
CA VAL A 95 4.32 -7.98 -6.66
C VAL A 95 3.73 -8.51 -7.96
N VAL A 96 2.81 -9.48 -7.91
CA VAL A 96 2.12 -9.99 -9.10
C VAL A 96 1.29 -8.89 -9.77
N LEU A 97 0.50 -8.11 -8.99
CA LEU A 97 -0.26 -6.99 -9.54
C LEU A 97 0.66 -5.92 -10.14
N THR A 98 1.80 -5.64 -9.50
CA THR A 98 2.83 -4.71 -10.00
C THR A 98 3.39 -5.18 -11.34
N ALA A 99 3.79 -6.45 -11.41
CA ALA A 99 4.35 -7.06 -12.62
C ALA A 99 3.34 -7.15 -13.77
N LEU A 100 2.05 -7.25 -13.46
CA LEU A 100 1.00 -7.22 -14.47
C LEU A 100 0.78 -5.81 -15.01
N LEU A 101 0.75 -4.79 -14.15
CA LEU A 101 0.35 -3.44 -14.52
C LEU A 101 1.50 -2.59 -15.09
N TYR A 102 2.62 -2.52 -14.37
CA TYR A 102 3.62 -1.50 -14.64
C TYR A 102 4.45 -1.70 -15.92
N PRO A 103 4.81 -2.93 -16.34
CA PRO A 103 5.51 -3.12 -17.60
C PRO A 103 4.73 -2.55 -18.79
N ALA A 104 3.41 -2.70 -18.78
CA ALA A 104 2.54 -2.13 -19.81
C ALA A 104 2.49 -0.60 -19.76
N THR A 105 2.41 0.00 -18.57
CA THR A 105 2.45 1.46 -18.44
C THR A 105 3.80 2.07 -18.86
N MET A 106 4.86 1.27 -18.84
CA MET A 106 6.20 1.66 -19.32
C MET A 106 6.40 1.41 -20.82
N GLY A 107 5.39 0.90 -21.54
CA GLY A 107 5.48 0.59 -22.97
C GLY A 107 6.32 -0.65 -23.29
N LEU A 108 6.60 -1.51 -22.30
CA LEU A 108 7.41 -2.73 -22.47
C LEU A 108 6.61 -3.88 -23.09
N THR A 109 5.28 -3.77 -23.15
CA THR A 109 4.38 -4.81 -23.65
C THR A 109 3.34 -4.26 -24.62
N TYR A 110 2.95 -5.05 -25.61
CA TYR A 110 1.87 -4.72 -26.54
C TYR A 110 0.47 -4.89 -25.94
N VAL A 111 0.36 -5.59 -24.82
CA VAL A 111 -0.89 -5.71 -24.05
C VAL A 111 -0.96 -4.54 -23.09
N ASP A 112 -2.17 -3.99 -22.93
CA ASP A 112 -2.45 -2.89 -22.00
C ASP A 112 -3.44 -3.34 -20.91
N PRO A 113 -2.96 -3.97 -19.82
CA PRO A 113 -3.76 -4.36 -18.67
C PRO A 113 -4.39 -3.18 -17.95
N TYR A 114 -3.84 -1.97 -18.08
CA TYR A 114 -4.42 -0.78 -17.45
C TYR A 114 -5.83 -0.51 -17.98
N ARG A 115 -6.08 -0.81 -19.27
CA ARG A 115 -7.42 -0.69 -19.88
C ARG A 115 -8.45 -1.61 -19.28
N TRP A 116 -8.07 -2.76 -18.72
CA TRP A 116 -9.00 -3.68 -18.07
C TRP A 116 -9.70 -3.01 -16.87
N GLY A 117 -9.04 -2.05 -16.23
CA GLY A 117 -9.63 -1.36 -15.08
C GLY A 117 -10.80 -0.43 -15.44
N PHE A 118 -10.96 -0.03 -16.71
CA PHE A 118 -12.16 0.69 -17.18
C PHE A 118 -13.35 -0.25 -17.45
N ASN A 119 -13.12 -1.54 -17.68
CA ASN A 119 -14.16 -2.57 -17.70
C ASN A 119 -13.90 -3.59 -16.57
N PRO A 120 -14.16 -3.20 -15.32
CA PRO A 120 -13.61 -3.88 -14.15
C PRO A 120 -14.32 -5.18 -13.79
N ARG A 121 -15.41 -5.56 -14.48
CA ARG A 121 -16.22 -6.74 -14.14
C ARG A 121 -15.38 -8.03 -13.97
N PRO A 122 -14.55 -8.44 -14.95
CA PRO A 122 -13.67 -9.60 -14.77
C PRO A 122 -12.65 -9.40 -13.64
N MET A 123 -12.11 -8.19 -13.49
CA MET A 123 -11.13 -7.89 -12.42
C MET A 123 -11.75 -8.01 -11.04
N ILE A 124 -12.98 -7.52 -10.84
CA ILE A 124 -13.70 -7.62 -9.56
C ILE A 124 -13.91 -9.09 -9.19
N VAL A 125 -14.22 -9.97 -10.15
CA VAL A 125 -14.33 -11.41 -9.89
C VAL A 125 -12.98 -11.98 -9.46
N VAL A 126 -11.91 -11.69 -10.19
CA VAL A 126 -10.55 -12.17 -9.84
C VAL A 126 -10.09 -11.66 -8.48
N VAL A 127 -10.28 -10.37 -8.19
CA VAL A 127 -9.94 -9.76 -6.90
C VAL A 127 -10.83 -10.29 -5.79
N GLY A 128 -12.12 -10.55 -6.06
CA GLY A 128 -13.04 -11.19 -5.13
C GLY A 128 -12.57 -12.60 -4.75
N LEU A 129 -12.17 -13.41 -5.73
CA LEU A 129 -11.58 -14.74 -5.49
C LEU A 129 -10.27 -14.64 -4.70
N ALA A 130 -9.38 -13.71 -5.05
CA ALA A 130 -8.16 -13.47 -4.28
C ALA A 130 -8.47 -13.08 -2.83
N THR A 131 -9.51 -12.27 -2.61
CA THR A 131 -9.99 -11.89 -1.27
C THR A 131 -10.48 -13.11 -0.49
N LEU A 132 -11.23 -14.01 -1.12
CA LEU A 132 -11.70 -15.26 -0.49
C LEU A 132 -10.52 -16.19 -0.14
N VAL A 133 -9.52 -16.29 -1.01
CA VAL A 133 -8.29 -17.04 -0.72
C VAL A 133 -7.57 -16.45 0.49
N LEU A 134 -7.41 -15.12 0.56
CA LEU A 134 -6.80 -14.46 1.71
C LEU A 134 -7.62 -14.65 2.99
N LEU A 135 -8.96 -14.67 2.89
CA LEU A 135 -9.85 -14.96 4.01
C LEU A 135 -9.63 -16.38 4.53
N TRP A 136 -9.55 -17.37 3.63
CA TRP A 136 -9.25 -18.76 3.97
C TRP A 136 -7.87 -18.90 4.63
N LEU A 137 -6.89 -18.14 4.16
CA LEU A 137 -5.54 -18.05 4.75
C LEU A 137 -5.49 -17.21 6.04
N ARG A 138 -6.63 -16.70 6.52
CA ARG A 138 -6.77 -15.84 7.71
C ARG A 138 -5.92 -14.56 7.66
N ASN A 139 -5.72 -14.01 6.47
CA ASN A 139 -4.99 -12.77 6.25
C ASN A 139 -5.95 -11.56 6.29
N SER A 140 -6.28 -11.11 7.51
CA SER A 140 -7.24 -10.02 7.72
C SER A 140 -6.82 -8.70 7.06
N LEU A 141 -5.52 -8.36 7.04
CA LEU A 141 -5.03 -7.15 6.39
C LEU A 141 -5.19 -7.23 4.87
N GLY A 142 -4.78 -8.34 4.24
CA GLY A 142 -4.94 -8.53 2.80
C GLY A 142 -6.42 -8.49 2.38
N VAL A 143 -7.30 -9.10 3.18
CA VAL A 143 -8.75 -9.01 2.98
C VAL A 143 -9.22 -7.56 3.09
N ALA A 144 -8.82 -6.83 4.13
CA ALA A 144 -9.20 -5.43 4.30
C ALA A 144 -8.73 -4.56 3.13
N MET A 145 -7.50 -4.76 2.65
CA MET A 145 -6.96 -4.02 1.50
C MET A 145 -7.83 -4.22 0.25
N LEU A 146 -8.11 -5.46 -0.14
CA LEU A 146 -8.88 -5.74 -1.36
C LEU A 146 -10.38 -5.41 -1.22
N ALA A 147 -10.99 -5.76 -0.08
CA ALA A 147 -12.40 -5.53 0.16
C ALA A 147 -12.72 -4.04 0.25
N LEU A 148 -11.93 -3.26 1.00
CA LEU A 148 -12.15 -1.81 1.11
C LEU A 148 -11.85 -1.09 -0.19
N ALA A 149 -10.84 -1.51 -0.96
CA ALA A 149 -10.59 -0.96 -2.29
C ALA A 149 -11.75 -1.22 -3.25
N THR A 150 -12.31 -2.43 -3.25
CA THR A 150 -13.47 -2.80 -4.08
C THR A 150 -14.73 -2.07 -3.65
N LEU A 151 -14.96 -1.93 -2.34
CA LEU A 151 -16.07 -1.17 -1.80
C LEU A 151 -15.94 0.32 -2.15
N ALA A 152 -14.76 0.90 -1.99
CA ALA A 152 -14.49 2.28 -2.36
C ALA A 152 -14.70 2.54 -3.85
N PHE A 153 -14.34 1.58 -4.70
CA PHE A 153 -14.62 1.63 -6.14
C PHE A 153 -16.12 1.59 -6.43
N ALA A 154 -16.85 0.66 -5.79
CA ALA A 154 -18.30 0.54 -5.95
C ALA A 154 -19.05 1.80 -5.50
N LEU A 155 -18.57 2.46 -4.44
CA LEU A 155 -19.11 3.71 -3.92
C LEU A 155 -18.60 4.96 -4.64
N ARG A 156 -17.74 4.81 -5.67
CA ARG A 156 -17.12 5.92 -6.42
C ARG A 156 -16.46 6.96 -5.52
N LEU A 157 -15.70 6.51 -4.52
CA LEU A 157 -15.06 7.40 -3.54
C LEU A 157 -13.89 8.20 -4.12
N LYS A 158 -13.23 7.73 -5.18
CA LYS A 158 -12.21 8.49 -5.93
C LYS A 158 -12.80 9.00 -7.25
N PRO A 159 -12.23 10.06 -7.85
CA PRO A 159 -12.68 10.56 -9.15
C PRO A 159 -12.37 9.58 -10.27
N SER A 160 -11.34 8.75 -10.11
CA SER A 160 -10.94 7.79 -11.13
C SER A 160 -12.02 6.74 -11.36
N GLU A 161 -12.30 6.49 -12.63
CA GLU A 161 -13.16 5.40 -13.08
C GLU A 161 -12.41 4.08 -13.25
N ASN A 162 -11.09 4.10 -13.14
CA ASN A 162 -10.23 2.94 -13.31
C ASN A 162 -10.07 2.19 -11.98
N TYR A 163 -10.41 0.90 -11.96
CA TYR A 163 -10.31 0.08 -10.76
C TYR A 163 -8.86 -0.15 -10.28
N TRP A 164 -7.88 -0.12 -11.18
CA TRP A 164 -6.46 -0.22 -10.82
C TRP A 164 -6.04 0.87 -9.83
N ASP A 165 -6.55 2.09 -10.00
CA ASP A 165 -6.19 3.25 -9.17
C ASP A 165 -6.71 3.14 -7.72
N TYR A 166 -7.57 2.16 -7.44
CA TYR A 166 -8.01 1.82 -6.08
C TYR A 166 -7.18 0.69 -5.47
N LEU A 167 -6.60 -0.18 -6.31
CA LEU A 167 -5.89 -1.39 -5.93
C LEU A 167 -4.39 -1.18 -5.74
N ILE A 168 -3.73 -0.39 -6.59
CA ILE A 168 -2.28 -0.24 -6.54
C ILE A 168 -1.85 1.15 -7.00
N ASP A 169 -0.79 1.65 -6.38
CA ASP A 169 -0.13 2.90 -6.76
C ASP A 169 1.40 2.72 -6.76
N PRO A 170 2.16 3.68 -7.33
CA PRO A 170 3.61 3.55 -7.45
C PRO A 170 4.34 3.40 -6.10
N LEU A 171 3.80 3.94 -5.01
CA LEU A 171 4.40 3.83 -3.68
C LEU A 171 4.25 2.41 -3.13
N LEU A 172 3.07 1.82 -3.24
CA LEU A 172 2.83 0.43 -2.84
C LEU A 172 3.62 -0.54 -3.72
N ALA A 173 3.63 -0.31 -5.03
CA ALA A 173 4.42 -1.10 -5.98
C ALA A 173 5.92 -1.08 -5.61
N GLY A 174 6.48 0.12 -5.42
CA GLY A 174 7.88 0.30 -5.02
C GLY A 174 8.20 -0.40 -3.68
N TYR A 175 7.34 -0.23 -2.68
CA TYR A 175 7.48 -0.91 -1.39
C TYR A 175 7.52 -2.44 -1.56
N CYS A 176 6.57 -2.99 -2.31
CA CYS A 176 6.44 -4.43 -2.51
C CYS A 176 7.61 -5.03 -3.28
N LEU A 177 8.12 -4.33 -4.30
CA LEU A 177 9.30 -4.76 -5.06
C LEU A 177 10.56 -4.76 -4.19
N ILE A 178 10.83 -3.67 -3.45
CA ILE A 178 12.01 -3.57 -2.57
C ILE A 178 11.94 -4.63 -1.46
N ALA A 179 10.79 -4.74 -0.79
CA ALA A 179 10.62 -5.71 0.29
C ALA A 179 10.66 -7.15 -0.22
N GLY A 180 10.07 -7.43 -1.39
CA GLY A 180 10.10 -8.73 -2.03
C GLY A 180 11.52 -9.15 -2.41
N PHE A 181 12.28 -8.24 -3.05
CA PHE A 181 13.68 -8.47 -3.40
C PHE A 181 14.53 -8.75 -2.15
N ALA A 182 14.37 -7.97 -1.09
CA ALA A 182 15.10 -8.18 0.17
C ALA A 182 14.81 -9.56 0.79
N LEU A 183 13.57 -10.05 0.71
CA LEU A 183 13.22 -11.39 1.19
C LEU A 183 13.87 -12.49 0.34
N LEU A 184 13.85 -12.35 -0.98
CA LEU A 184 14.50 -13.31 -1.89
C LEU A 184 16.01 -13.34 -1.69
N ALA A 185 16.65 -12.17 -1.59
CA ALA A 185 18.08 -12.06 -1.32
C ALA A 185 18.46 -12.72 0.02
N LYS A 186 17.64 -12.51 1.06
CA LYS A 186 17.84 -13.17 2.37
C LYS A 186 17.71 -14.69 2.27
N ALA A 187 16.70 -15.19 1.56
CA ALA A 187 16.48 -16.62 1.37
C ALA A 187 17.63 -17.28 0.59
N ALA A 188 18.08 -16.65 -0.50
CA ALA A 188 19.22 -17.11 -1.28
C ALA A 188 20.51 -17.14 -0.45
N TRP A 189 20.74 -16.10 0.37
CA TRP A 189 21.89 -16.06 1.27
C TRP A 189 21.87 -17.18 2.31
N GLN A 190 20.70 -17.45 2.90
CA GLN A 190 20.53 -18.55 3.86
C GLN A 190 20.77 -19.93 3.22
N HIS A 191 20.28 -20.14 2.00
CA HIS A 191 20.52 -21.37 1.24
C HIS A 191 22.02 -21.59 0.93
N LEU A 192 22.71 -20.52 0.51
CA LEU A 192 24.15 -20.57 0.26
C LEU A 192 24.95 -20.87 1.54
N GLN A 193 24.51 -20.36 2.69
CA GLN A 193 25.14 -20.67 3.98
C GLN A 193 24.90 -22.12 4.40
N SER A 194 23.68 -22.66 4.23
CA SER A 194 23.39 -24.04 4.60
C SER A 194 24.25 -25.04 3.82
N GLU A 195 24.42 -24.84 2.51
CA GLU A 195 25.27 -25.72 1.70
C GLU A 195 26.75 -25.68 2.10
N ARG A 196 27.26 -24.51 2.53
CA ARG A 196 28.64 -24.38 3.01
C ARG A 196 28.90 -25.09 4.34
N THR A 197 27.88 -25.23 5.18
CA THR A 197 27.96 -25.97 6.46
C THR A 197 27.83 -27.49 6.29
N THR A 198 27.18 -27.98 5.22
CA THR A 198 27.04 -29.42 4.97
C THR A 198 28.29 -30.03 4.30
N GLN A 199 29.19 -29.20 3.76
CA GLN A 199 30.46 -29.62 3.16
C GLN A 199 31.68 -29.54 4.11
N ARG A 200 31.47 -29.23 5.39
CA ARG A 200 32.51 -29.29 6.45
C ARG A 200 32.20 -30.42 7.41
#